data_AF-A0A3D4JKZ0-F1
#
_entry.id   AF-A0A3D4JKZ0-F1
#
_cell.length_a   1.000
_cell.length_b   1.000
_cell.length_c   1.000
_cell.angle_alpha   90.00
_cell.angle_beta   90.00
_cell.angle_gamma   90.00
#
_symmetry.space_group_name_H-M   'P 1'
#
loop_
_entity.id
_entity.type
_entity.pdbx_description
1 polymer ?
#
loop_
_entity_poly.entity_id
_entity_poly.type
_entity_poly.pdbx_seq_one_letter_code
_entity_poly.pdbx_strand_id
1 'polypeptide(L)'
;MFDCEVLLQSLIYWQTADGLKQHGEKFKKFGNEIFTEGKYETYWNYHNLIANIRIFKEDNIYKIMFCDENFYSHRPTRHGHNESYMNKKSPFKYKDRIFETAFRLDKNEYGRIIYNERNVEHDTGIWYYGLHTYNIINCDKSDFKEKMFFRKNPDYEYKQLKQLF
;
A
#
# COMPACT_ATOMS: atom_id res chain seq x y z
N MET A 1 26.99 5.93 -8.06
CA MET A 1 25.81 6.71 -7.66
C MET A 1 24.63 5.95 -8.23
N PHE A 2 23.87 5.26 -7.37
CA PHE A 2 22.65 4.52 -7.69
C PHE A 2 21.70 4.93 -6.55
N ASP A 3 21.00 6.08 -6.58
CA ASP A 3 20.09 6.74 -7.56
C ASP A 3 18.64 6.21 -7.59
N CYS A 4 18.16 5.61 -6.50
CA CYS A 4 16.72 5.45 -6.29
C CYS A 4 16.35 5.49 -4.80
N GLU A 5 15.48 6.43 -4.42
CA GLU A 5 14.79 6.43 -3.14
C GLU A 5 13.29 6.52 -3.47
N VAL A 6 12.53 5.46 -3.20
CA VAL A 6 11.08 5.48 -3.44
C VAL A 6 10.43 6.35 -2.38
N LEU A 7 9.71 7.39 -2.80
CA LEU A 7 8.89 8.19 -1.91
C LEU A 7 7.44 7.71 -1.99
N LEU A 8 6.87 7.46 -0.83
CA LEU A 8 5.48 7.10 -0.68
C LEU A 8 4.74 8.13 0.18
N GLN A 9 3.60 8.59 -0.32
CA GLN A 9 2.60 9.34 0.44
C GLN A 9 1.40 8.43 0.68
N SER A 10 1.01 8.29 1.94
CA SER A 10 -0.17 7.55 2.38
C SER A 10 -1.21 8.52 2.88
N LEU A 11 -2.37 8.53 2.22
CA LEU A 11 -3.53 9.33 2.59
C LEU A 11 -4.64 8.40 3.08
N ILE A 12 -5.23 8.74 4.21
CA ILE A 12 -6.34 8.02 4.83
C ILE A 12 -7.51 8.99 4.96
N TYR A 13 -8.63 8.62 4.36
CA TYR A 13 -9.87 9.36 4.46
C TYR A 13 -10.92 8.53 5.18
N TRP A 14 -11.68 9.16 6.06
CA TRP A 14 -12.80 8.53 6.74
C TRP A 14 -14.10 9.12 6.25
N GLN A 15 -15.03 8.26 5.88
CA GLN A 15 -16.41 8.64 5.61
C GLN A 15 -17.20 8.58 6.91
N THR A 16 -17.71 9.74 7.34
CA THR A 16 -18.67 9.85 8.44
C THR A 16 -19.98 10.46 7.91
N ALA A 17 -20.94 10.72 8.81
CA ALA A 17 -22.20 11.39 8.46
C ALA A 17 -22.00 12.77 7.82
N ASP A 18 -20.90 13.46 8.16
CA ASP A 18 -20.58 14.81 7.66
C ASP A 18 -19.84 14.79 6.31
N GLY A 19 -19.69 13.63 5.68
CA GLY A 19 -18.93 13.48 4.44
C GLY A 19 -17.56 12.81 4.60
N LEU A 20 -16.81 12.77 3.50
CA LEU A 20 -15.46 12.21 3.44
C LEU A 20 -14.45 13.25 3.93
N LYS A 21 -13.70 12.96 4.99
CA LYS A 21 -12.69 13.85 5.56
C LYS A 21 -11.32 13.17 5.55
N GLN A 22 -10.27 13.92 5.22
CA GLN A 22 -8.90 13.43 5.36
C GLN A 22 -8.58 13.30 6.86
N HIS A 23 -8.24 12.09 7.28
CA HIS A 23 -7.94 11.79 8.68
C HIS A 23 -6.43 11.68 8.93
N GLY A 24 -5.67 11.25 7.93
CA GLY A 24 -4.23 11.10 8.10
C GLY A 24 -3.46 11.22 6.80
N GLU A 25 -2.24 11.71 6.93
CA GLU A 25 -1.23 11.76 5.88
C GLU A 25 0.12 11.35 6.46
N LYS A 26 0.83 10.45 5.76
CA LYS A 26 2.15 9.99 6.15
C LYS A 26 3.05 9.92 4.93
N PHE A 27 4.29 10.37 5.08
CA PHE A 27 5.33 10.17 4.08
C PHE A 27 6.32 9.12 4.56
N LYS A 28 6.71 8.21 3.68
CA LYS A 28 7.77 7.25 3.93
C LYS A 28 8.72 7.21 2.75
N LYS A 29 10.01 7.18 3.07
CA LYS A 29 11.10 7.07 2.11
C LYS A 29 11.66 5.66 2.21
N PHE A 30 11.91 5.03 1.07
CA PHE A 30 12.46 3.70 0.96
C PHE A 30 13.73 3.75 0.14
N GLY A 31 14.85 3.29 0.69
CA GLY A 31 16.14 3.26 0.01
C GLY A 31 16.54 1.83 -0.39
N ASN A 32 17.85 1.55 -0.42
CA ASN A 32 18.38 0.18 -0.53
C ASN A 32 17.94 -0.72 0.65
N GLU A 33 17.56 -0.10 1.77
CA GLU A 33 16.90 -0.78 2.87
C GLU A 33 15.40 -0.54 2.74
N ILE A 34 14.67 -1.59 2.37
CA ILE A 34 13.43 -2.08 2.99
C ILE A 34 12.87 -3.12 2.02
N PHE A 35 13.28 -4.37 2.22
CA PHE A 35 12.61 -5.53 1.66
C PHE A 35 12.50 -6.56 2.76
N THR A 36 11.31 -6.64 3.35
CA THR A 36 10.94 -7.91 3.94
C THR A 36 9.67 -8.32 3.22
N GLU A 37 9.73 -9.44 2.50
CA GLU A 37 8.61 -10.38 2.54
C GLU A 37 8.07 -10.32 3.97
N GLY A 38 6.81 -9.95 4.14
CA GLY A 38 6.25 -9.75 5.48
C GLY A 38 6.67 -10.92 6.35
N LYS A 39 7.35 -10.66 7.47
CA LYS A 39 7.69 -11.74 8.40
C LYS A 39 6.36 -12.38 8.85
N TYR A 40 6.35 -13.64 9.26
CA TYR A 40 5.13 -14.20 9.87
C TYR A 40 4.70 -13.45 11.15
N GLU A 41 5.58 -12.59 11.68
CA GLU A 41 5.33 -11.73 12.82
C GLU A 41 4.46 -10.52 12.46
N THR A 42 3.15 -10.65 12.73
CA THR A 42 2.13 -9.62 12.47
C THR A 42 2.40 -8.30 13.18
N TYR A 43 2.89 -8.33 14.42
CA TYR A 43 3.16 -7.11 15.19
C TYR A 43 4.30 -6.29 14.59
N TRP A 44 5.42 -6.94 14.23
CA TRP A 44 6.54 -6.26 13.59
C TRP A 44 6.13 -5.66 12.25
N ASN A 45 5.41 -6.44 11.43
CA ASN A 45 4.91 -5.95 10.15
C ASN A 45 3.98 -4.75 10.31
N TYR A 46 3.10 -4.74 11.31
CA TYR A 46 2.20 -3.62 11.56
C TYR A 46 2.95 -2.32 11.87
N HIS A 47 3.97 -2.38 12.72
CA HIS A 47 4.71 -1.18 13.13
C HIS A 47 5.73 -0.71 12.10
N ASN A 48 6.25 -1.62 11.28
CA ASN A 48 7.41 -1.33 10.42
C ASN A 48 7.08 -1.34 8.92
N LEU A 49 5.98 -1.97 8.50
CA LEU A 49 5.56 -2.03 7.10
C LEU A 49 4.36 -1.12 6.86
N ILE A 50 4.18 -0.74 5.60
CA ILE A 50 2.97 -0.02 5.20
C ILE A 50 1.91 -1.07 4.90
N ALA A 51 0.73 -0.88 5.50
CA ALA A 51 -0.38 -1.78 5.34
C ALA A 51 -0.67 -2.04 3.86
N ASN A 52 -0.91 -3.31 3.54
CA ASN A 52 -1.39 -3.79 2.26
C ASN A 52 -0.51 -3.54 1.02
N ILE A 53 0.74 -3.09 1.18
CA ILE A 53 1.68 -2.98 0.06
C ILE A 53 3.03 -3.59 0.35
N ARG A 54 3.66 -4.15 -0.68
CA ARG A 54 5.06 -4.54 -0.65
C ARG A 54 5.77 -3.92 -1.83
N ILE A 55 6.94 -3.37 -1.58
CA ILE A 55 7.80 -2.79 -2.60
C ILE A 55 8.94 -3.79 -2.75
N PHE A 56 9.42 -4.07 -3.95
CA PHE A 56 10.59 -4.91 -4.26
C PHE A 56 11.48 -4.20 -5.26
N LYS A 57 12.80 -4.16 -5.04
CA LYS A 57 13.75 -3.64 -6.03
C LYS A 57 14.11 -4.76 -7.00
N GLU A 58 13.87 -4.52 -8.27
CA GLU A 58 14.22 -5.38 -9.40
C GLU A 58 15.18 -4.57 -10.29
N ASP A 59 16.49 -4.72 -10.06
CA ASP A 59 17.55 -3.92 -10.69
C ASP A 59 17.36 -2.39 -10.49
N ASN A 60 16.96 -1.67 -11.54
CA ASN A 60 16.70 -0.22 -11.54
C ASN A 60 15.20 0.13 -11.42
N ILE A 61 14.35 -0.88 -11.29
CA ILE A 61 12.89 -0.76 -11.24
C ILE A 61 12.41 -1.14 -9.84
N TYR A 62 11.28 -0.56 -9.43
CA TYR A 62 10.59 -0.97 -8.22
C TYR A 62 9.26 -1.65 -8.55
N LYS A 63 9.17 -2.93 -8.21
CA LYS A 63 7.93 -3.70 -8.25
C LYS A 63 7.10 -3.36 -7.02
N ILE A 64 5.90 -2.84 -7.25
CA ILE A 64 4.92 -2.53 -6.22
C ILE A 64 3.84 -3.61 -6.24
N MET A 65 3.64 -4.26 -5.11
CA MET A 65 2.63 -5.30 -4.91
C MET A 65 1.55 -4.81 -3.96
N PHE A 66 0.31 -5.21 -4.21
CA PHE A 66 -0.81 -5.08 -3.30
C PHE A 66 -1.06 -6.42 -2.61
N CYS A 67 -1.24 -6.38 -1.28
CA CYS A 67 -1.28 -7.57 -0.44
C CYS A 67 -2.42 -7.45 0.58
N ASP A 68 -3.37 -8.38 0.61
CA ASP A 68 -4.44 -8.36 1.61
C ASP A 68 -3.98 -9.03 2.92
N GLU A 69 -3.29 -8.25 3.74
CA GLU A 69 -2.54 -8.76 4.90
C GLU A 69 -3.38 -8.94 6.16
N ASN A 70 -4.59 -8.39 6.19
CA ASN A 70 -5.57 -8.58 7.26
C ASN A 70 -4.95 -8.38 8.66
N PHE A 71 -4.22 -7.28 8.84
CA PHE A 71 -3.53 -7.00 10.10
C PHE A 71 -4.49 -6.82 11.28
N TYR A 72 -5.79 -6.55 11.04
CA TYR A 72 -6.83 -6.40 12.05
C TYR A 72 -8.19 -6.85 11.52
N SER A 73 -9.25 -6.67 12.32
CA SER A 73 -10.69 -6.80 12.02
C SER A 73 -11.19 -5.91 10.86
N HIS A 74 -10.32 -5.52 9.93
CA HIS A 74 -10.65 -4.83 8.70
C HIS A 74 -11.51 -5.75 7.85
N ARG A 75 -12.69 -5.27 7.47
CA ARG A 75 -13.57 -5.99 6.53
C ARG A 75 -13.79 -5.12 5.30
N PRO A 76 -13.95 -5.70 4.10
CA PRO A 76 -13.94 -7.12 3.79
C PRO A 76 -12.53 -7.66 3.52
N THR A 77 -12.35 -8.96 3.76
CA THR A 77 -11.23 -9.72 3.20
C THR A 77 -11.29 -9.66 1.67
N ARG A 78 -10.13 -9.51 1.02
CA ARG A 78 -10.02 -9.44 -0.44
C ARG A 78 -9.53 -10.74 -1.02
N HIS A 79 -10.40 -11.35 -1.82
CA HIS A 79 -10.13 -12.56 -2.58
C HIS A 79 -9.66 -12.20 -3.98
N GLY A 80 -8.74 -12.99 -4.53
CA GLY A 80 -8.20 -12.74 -5.87
C GLY A 80 -6.84 -13.38 -6.10
N HIS A 81 -6.14 -12.88 -7.11
CA HIS A 81 -4.91 -13.49 -7.58
C HIS A 81 -3.77 -13.36 -6.57
N ASN A 82 -3.02 -14.46 -6.46
CA ASN A 82 -1.93 -14.64 -5.52
C ASN A 82 -0.71 -15.21 -6.25
N GLU A 83 0.24 -14.35 -6.60
CA GLU A 83 1.48 -14.73 -7.29
C GLU A 83 2.32 -15.75 -6.51
N SER A 84 2.12 -15.83 -5.19
CA SER A 84 2.83 -16.73 -4.30
C SER A 84 2.02 -17.95 -3.86
N TYR A 85 0.91 -18.26 -4.53
CA TYR A 85 0.01 -19.34 -4.12
C TYR A 85 0.74 -20.68 -3.90
N MET A 86 1.69 -21.02 -4.78
CA MET A 86 2.49 -22.26 -4.70
C MET A 86 3.82 -22.09 -3.95
N ASN A 87 4.19 -20.87 -3.55
CA ASN A 87 5.49 -20.60 -2.92
C ASN A 87 5.47 -21.04 -1.44
N LYS A 88 6.20 -22.13 -1.15
CA LYS A 88 6.27 -22.72 0.20
C LYS A 88 6.83 -21.78 1.27
N LYS A 89 7.58 -20.75 0.89
CA LYS A 89 8.17 -19.78 1.83
C LYS A 89 7.27 -18.56 2.08
N SER A 90 6.23 -18.36 1.26
CA SER A 90 5.37 -17.18 1.37
C SER A 90 4.30 -17.36 2.46
N PRO A 91 3.99 -16.32 3.26
CA PRO A 91 2.83 -16.34 4.15
C PRO A 91 1.49 -16.38 3.41
N PHE A 92 1.49 -16.24 2.08
CA PHE A 92 0.30 -16.31 1.22
C PHE A 92 0.09 -17.69 0.58
N LYS A 93 0.92 -18.69 0.86
CA LYS A 93 0.78 -20.03 0.29
C LYS A 93 -0.64 -20.59 0.49
N TYR A 94 -1.26 -21.05 -0.59
CA TYR A 94 -2.60 -21.63 -0.63
C TYR A 94 -3.73 -20.74 -0.07
N LYS A 95 -3.48 -19.44 0.12
CA LYS A 95 -4.50 -18.50 0.57
C LYS A 95 -5.22 -17.94 -0.65
N ASP A 96 -6.55 -18.00 -0.61
CA ASP A 96 -7.41 -17.23 -1.49
C ASP A 96 -7.47 -15.77 -1.02
N ARG A 97 -6.39 -15.04 -1.33
CA ARG A 97 -6.19 -13.64 -0.95
C ARG A 97 -5.37 -12.93 -2.00
N ILE A 98 -5.64 -11.65 -2.19
CA ILE A 98 -4.86 -10.85 -3.13
C ILE A 98 -3.41 -10.73 -2.63
N PHE A 99 -2.49 -11.16 -3.48
CA PHE A 99 -1.05 -10.95 -3.34
C PHE A 99 -0.45 -10.87 -4.74
N GLU A 100 -0.48 -9.69 -5.34
CA GLU A 100 -0.15 -9.51 -6.76
C GLU A 100 0.57 -8.19 -7.03
N THR A 101 1.23 -8.13 -8.17
CA THR A 101 1.86 -6.91 -8.69
C THR A 101 0.79 -5.89 -9.06
N ALA A 102 0.82 -4.74 -8.41
CA ALA A 102 0.02 -3.60 -8.80
C ALA A 102 0.63 -2.90 -10.04
N PHE A 103 1.93 -2.61 -9.99
CA PHE A 103 2.68 -2.01 -11.10
C PHE A 103 4.20 -2.07 -10.83
N ARG A 104 4.98 -1.68 -11.84
CA ARG A 104 6.43 -1.50 -11.77
C ARG A 104 6.76 -0.05 -12.08
N LEU A 105 7.72 0.54 -11.36
CA LEU A 105 8.12 1.94 -11.52
C LEU A 105 9.57 2.04 -12.00
N ASP A 106 9.75 2.50 -13.23
CA ASP A 106 11.01 3.03 -13.74
C ASP A 106 11.35 4.38 -13.09
N LYS A 107 12.55 4.91 -13.39
CA LYS A 107 13.01 6.20 -12.87
C LYS A 107 12.03 7.32 -13.26
N ASN A 108 11.63 8.11 -12.26
CA ASN A 108 10.66 9.21 -12.31
C ASN A 108 9.21 8.83 -12.63
N GLU A 109 8.90 7.53 -12.65
CA GLU A 109 7.53 7.06 -12.73
C GLU A 109 6.85 7.06 -11.35
N TYR A 110 5.56 7.33 -11.37
CA TYR A 110 4.69 7.48 -10.23
C TYR A 110 3.43 6.63 -10.44
N GLY A 111 3.16 5.76 -9.49
CA GLY A 111 1.94 4.96 -9.44
C GLY A 111 1.06 5.27 -8.24
N ARG A 112 -0.23 5.01 -8.39
CA ARG A 112 -1.25 5.20 -7.35
C ARG A 112 -1.97 3.90 -7.06
N ILE A 113 -2.07 3.55 -5.78
CA ILE A 113 -2.94 2.49 -5.28
C ILE A 113 -4.11 3.12 -4.54
N ILE A 114 -5.33 2.69 -4.85
CA ILE A 114 -6.55 3.12 -4.16
C ILE A 114 -7.32 1.88 -3.70
N TYR A 115 -7.63 1.81 -2.41
CA TYR A 115 -8.49 0.75 -1.88
C TYR A 115 -9.35 1.30 -0.74
N ASN A 116 -10.48 0.64 -0.48
CA ASN A 116 -11.35 1.00 0.62
C ASN A 116 -11.53 -0.18 1.58
N GLU A 117 -11.75 0.14 2.84
CA GLU A 117 -12.03 -0.83 3.89
C GLU A 117 -13.08 -0.28 4.84
N ARG A 118 -13.65 -1.18 5.62
CA ARG A 118 -14.54 -0.84 6.71
C ARG A 118 -13.88 -1.30 8.00
N ASN A 119 -13.81 -0.37 8.94
CA ASN A 119 -13.17 -0.55 10.23
C ASN A 119 -14.16 -0.28 11.35
N VAL A 120 -13.87 -0.84 12.51
CA VAL A 120 -14.55 -0.56 13.77
C VAL A 120 -13.54 0.15 14.65
N GLU A 121 -13.90 1.33 15.14
CA GLU A 121 -13.09 2.03 16.13
C GLU A 121 -13.18 1.26 17.46
N HIS A 122 -12.01 0.92 18.03
CA HIS A 122 -11.91 -0.09 19.09
C HIS A 122 -12.56 0.33 20.41
N ASP A 123 -12.60 1.64 20.70
CA ASP A 123 -13.05 2.17 21.99
C ASP A 123 -14.57 2.44 22.01
N THR A 124 -15.13 2.87 20.89
CA THR A 124 -16.53 3.28 20.73
C THR A 124 -17.36 2.23 20.00
N GLY A 125 -16.73 1.30 19.27
CA GLY A 125 -17.42 0.34 18.41
C GLY A 125 -18.06 0.96 17.17
N ILE A 126 -17.78 2.23 16.88
CA ILE A 126 -18.35 2.94 15.72
C ILE A 126 -17.70 2.44 14.43
N TRP A 127 -18.54 2.11 13.46
CA TRP A 127 -18.10 1.77 12.11
C TRP A 127 -17.72 3.02 11.34
N TYR A 128 -16.61 2.95 10.60
CA TYR A 128 -16.25 3.96 9.62
C TYR A 128 -15.72 3.29 8.34
N TYR A 129 -15.91 3.97 7.22
CA TYR A 129 -15.34 3.54 5.94
C TYR A 129 -14.05 4.31 5.70
N GLY A 130 -12.96 3.57 5.54
CA GLY A 130 -11.65 4.07 5.15
C GLY A 130 -11.49 4.05 3.65
N LEU A 131 -11.09 5.17 3.04
CA LEU A 131 -10.52 5.21 1.70
C LEU A 131 -9.03 5.51 1.82
N HIS A 132 -8.21 4.63 1.25
CA HIS A 132 -6.76 4.68 1.34
C HIS A 132 -6.19 4.97 -0.04
N THR A 133 -5.28 5.93 -0.10
CA THR A 133 -4.52 6.23 -1.32
C THR A 133 -3.04 6.17 -1.00
N TYR A 134 -2.31 5.35 -1.75
CA TYR A 134 -0.85 5.35 -1.75
C TYR A 134 -0.36 5.94 -3.06
N ASN A 135 0.35 7.06 -2.98
CA ASN A 135 1.06 7.63 -4.11
C ASN A 135 2.54 7.28 -3.97
N ILE A 136 3.13 6.67 -5.00
CA ILE A 136 4.45 6.04 -4.92
C ILE A 136 5.27 6.44 -6.13
N ILE A 137 6.39 7.13 -5.93
CA ILE A 137 7.28 7.58 -7.00
C ILE A 137 8.69 7.02 -6.82
N ASN A 138 9.28 6.54 -7.91
CA ASN A 138 10.70 6.21 -7.95
C ASN A 138 11.47 7.44 -8.43
N CYS A 139 12.15 8.18 -7.55
CA CYS A 139 12.99 9.31 -7.96
C CYS A 139 14.23 9.47 -7.08
N ASP A 140 15.14 10.34 -7.48
CA ASP A 140 16.33 10.63 -6.69
C ASP A 140 15.93 11.40 -5.41
N LYS A 141 16.58 11.09 -4.29
CA LYS A 141 16.31 11.73 -2.99
C LYS A 141 16.36 13.25 -3.06
N SER A 142 17.30 13.79 -3.84
CA SER A 142 17.48 15.23 -4.05
C SER A 142 16.27 15.89 -4.69
N ASP A 143 15.48 15.12 -5.44
CA ASP A 143 14.34 15.64 -6.21
C ASP A 143 13.03 15.59 -5.44
N PHE A 144 13.05 15.09 -4.20
CA PHE A 144 11.87 14.97 -3.35
C PHE A 144 11.24 16.32 -3.04
N LYS A 145 9.98 16.48 -3.43
CA LYS A 145 9.15 17.64 -3.08
C LYS A 145 7.78 17.13 -2.63
N GLU A 146 7.24 17.67 -1.54
CA GLU A 146 5.96 17.24 -0.97
C GLU A 146 4.81 17.29 -1.99
N LYS A 147 4.84 18.25 -2.92
CA LYS A 147 3.80 18.46 -3.93
C LYS A 147 3.98 17.65 -5.22
N MET A 148 4.89 16.68 -5.30
CA MET A 148 5.15 15.94 -6.55
C MET A 148 3.93 15.19 -7.08
N PHE A 149 3.13 14.60 -6.19
CA PHE A 149 1.96 13.79 -6.54
C PHE A 149 0.76 14.59 -7.06
N PHE A 150 0.81 15.92 -6.96
CA PHE A 150 -0.24 16.83 -7.45
C PHE A 150 0.12 17.52 -8.77
N ARG A 151 1.36 17.36 -9.25
CA ARG A 151 1.87 18.02 -10.45
C ARG A 151 1.61 17.25 -11.73
N LYS A 152 1.35 15.95 -11.63
CA LYS A 152 1.02 15.08 -12.76
C LYS A 152 0.03 14.00 -12.34
N ASN A 153 -0.68 13.44 -13.32
CA ASN A 153 -1.45 12.22 -13.13
C ASN A 153 -0.50 11.03 -12.88
N PRO A 154 -0.97 9.98 -12.18
CA PRO A 154 -0.18 8.77 -12.04
C PRO A 154 0.04 8.11 -13.41
N ASP A 155 1.26 7.61 -13.63
CA ASP A 155 1.61 6.80 -14.80
C ASP A 155 0.91 5.42 -14.70
N TYR A 156 0.69 4.93 -13.47
CA TYR A 156 -0.04 3.69 -13.19
C TYR A 156 -1.09 3.89 -12.11
N GLU A 157 -2.28 3.32 -12.30
CA GLU A 157 -3.33 3.32 -11.27
C GLU A 157 -3.84 1.91 -11.02
N TYR A 158 -3.78 1.48 -9.75
CA TYR A 158 -4.31 0.21 -9.28
C TYR A 158 -5.44 0.45 -8.27
N LYS A 159 -6.60 -0.15 -8.50
CA LYS A 159 -7.81 0.04 -7.68
C LYS A 159 -8.31 -1.29 -7.13
N GLN A 160 -8.44 -1.38 -5.80
CA GLN A 160 -9.15 -2.46 -5.10
C GLN A 160 -10.27 -1.89 -4.24
N LEU A 161 -11.28 -1.34 -4.93
CA LEU A 161 -12.51 -0.86 -4.32
C LEU A 161 -13.51 -2.02 -4.21
N LYS A 162 -14.07 -2.20 -3.02
CA LYS A 162 -15.12 -3.17 -2.72
C LYS A 162 -16.38 -2.45 -2.29
N GLN A 163 -17.52 -3.11 -2.52
CA GLN A 163 -18.75 -2.71 -1.88
C GLN A 163 -18.66 -3.06 -0.40
N LEU A 164 -18.79 -2.05 0.45
CA LEU A 164 -18.71 -2.19 1.89
C LEU A 164 -20.15 -2.19 2.41
N PHE A 165 -20.68 -3.38 2.73
CA PHE A 165 -21.99 -3.57 3.38
C PHE A 165 -21.79 -3.71 4.88
#